data_AF-A0A358EH67-F1
#
_entry.id   AF-A0A358EH67-F1
#
_cell.length_a   1.000
_cell.length_b   1.000
_cell.length_c   1.000
_cell.angle_alpha   90.00
_cell.angle_beta   90.00
_cell.angle_gamma   90.00
#
_symmetry.space_group_name_H-M   'P 1'
#
loop_
_entity.id
_entity.type
_entity.pdbx_description
1 polymer ?
#
loop_
_entity_poly.entity_id
_entity_poly.type
_entity_poly.pdbx_seq_one_letter_code
_entity_poly.pdbx_strand_id
1 'polypeptide(L)'
;MKIRPGVTQRTSGDRPILITLLIAVVVLLANPELVSAQSPLEQVERLTRLGSTEEARAILLEWWENDRIEASRRERQRGLWLRGRLTVDPRQAELDFQRLALLYPSGQFAPDAVLRLAQAAWAMGDEDAARRHLDTLERDYPRSEAFERAREWIADAGPLPPRGDI
;
A
#
# COMPACT_ATOMS: atom_id res chain seq x y z
N MET A 1 73.18 -15.34 42.50
CA MET A 1 73.50 -14.42 41.38
C MET A 1 72.19 -13.85 40.85
N LYS A 2 72.11 -12.52 40.67
CA LYS A 2 71.01 -11.75 40.03
C LYS A 2 70.74 -12.29 38.59
N ILE A 3 69.55 -12.19 37.98
CA ILE A 3 68.92 -10.98 37.38
C ILE A 3 67.44 -11.29 37.01
N ARG A 4 66.51 -10.34 37.26
CA ARG A 4 65.16 -10.19 36.63
C ARG A 4 65.29 -9.25 35.38
N PRO A 5 64.28 -8.93 34.53
CA PRO A 5 62.93 -9.46 34.23
C PRO A 5 62.67 -9.54 32.68
N GLY A 6 61.44 -9.78 32.20
CA GLY A 6 61.03 -9.27 30.87
C GLY A 6 59.96 -10.04 30.07
N VAL A 7 58.68 -9.71 30.33
CA VAL A 7 57.66 -9.31 29.33
C VAL A 7 57.31 -10.25 28.16
N THR A 8 56.05 -10.68 28.12
CA THR A 8 55.11 -10.24 27.05
C THR A 8 53.66 -10.55 27.45
N GLN A 9 52.88 -9.48 27.58
CA GLN A 9 51.42 -9.54 27.51
C GLN A 9 51.01 -10.13 26.16
N ARG A 10 50.02 -11.02 26.13
CA ARG A 10 49.24 -11.29 24.91
C ARG A 10 47.75 -11.40 25.25
N THR A 11 47.10 -10.26 25.12
CA THR A 11 45.74 -10.04 24.59
C THR A 11 44.72 -11.17 24.73
N SER A 12 43.69 -10.96 25.56
CA SER A 12 42.37 -11.59 25.39
C SER A 12 41.31 -10.49 25.46
N GLY A 13 41.32 -9.63 24.44
CA GLY A 13 40.39 -8.51 24.26
C GLY A 13 39.11 -8.85 23.50
N ASP A 14 38.75 -10.13 23.34
CA ASP A 14 37.62 -10.54 22.47
C ASP A 14 36.34 -10.88 23.24
N ARG A 15 36.32 -10.73 24.56
CA ARG A 15 35.14 -11.02 25.39
C ARG A 15 34.05 -9.96 25.41
N PRO A 16 34.28 -8.64 25.21
CA PRO A 16 33.18 -7.68 25.27
C PRO A 16 32.29 -7.78 24.01
N ILE A 17 32.86 -8.06 22.84
CA ILE A 17 32.12 -8.09 21.57
C ILE A 17 31.11 -9.24 21.55
N LEU A 18 31.50 -10.43 22.02
CA LEU A 18 30.60 -11.59 22.08
C LEU A 18 29.42 -11.35 23.04
N ILE A 19 29.68 -10.67 24.16
CA ILE A 19 28.66 -10.31 25.15
C ILE A 19 27.73 -9.22 24.61
N THR A 20 28.25 -8.21 23.90
CA THR A 20 27.41 -7.19 23.24
C THR A 20 26.53 -7.79 22.15
N LEU A 21 27.07 -8.73 21.35
CA LEU A 21 26.29 -9.42 20.32
C LEU A 21 25.19 -10.30 20.95
N LEU A 22 25.50 -10.98 22.05
CA LEU A 22 24.55 -11.78 22.80
C LEU A 22 23.44 -10.92 23.41
N ILE A 23 23.78 -9.76 23.98
CA ILE A 23 22.80 -8.80 24.53
C ILE A 23 21.92 -8.23 23.41
N ALA A 24 22.48 -7.88 22.25
CA ALA A 24 21.71 -7.40 21.10
C ALA A 24 20.70 -8.45 20.60
N VAL A 25 21.11 -9.73 20.55
CA VAL A 25 20.23 -10.85 20.20
C VAL A 25 19.17 -11.11 21.27
N VAL A 26 19.52 -11.01 22.56
CA VAL A 26 18.56 -11.18 23.68
C VAL A 26 17.54 -10.03 23.74
N VAL A 27 17.95 -8.80 23.45
CA VAL A 27 17.03 -7.65 23.31
C VAL A 27 16.08 -7.83 22.12
N LEU A 28 16.56 -8.46 21.03
CA LEU A 28 15.74 -8.80 19.87
C LEU A 28 14.71 -9.90 20.17
N LEU A 29 15.04 -10.85 21.07
CA LEU A 29 14.18 -11.97 21.44
C LEU A 29 13.20 -11.63 22.57
N ALA A 30 13.49 -10.63 23.41
CA ALA A 30 12.66 -10.24 24.55
C ALA A 30 11.57 -9.21 24.21
N ASN A 31 11.60 -8.63 23.01
CA ASN A 31 10.64 -7.64 22.54
C ASN A 31 9.91 -8.18 21.30
N PRO A 32 8.76 -8.85 21.44
CA PRO A 32 7.98 -9.27 20.27
C PRO A 32 7.53 -8.06 19.41
N GLU A 33 7.50 -6.85 19.96
CA GLU A 33 7.25 -5.61 19.20
C GLU A 33 8.37 -5.25 18.23
N LEU A 34 9.63 -5.64 18.50
CA LEU A 34 10.77 -5.39 17.62
C LEU A 34 10.82 -6.34 16.41
N VAL A 35 10.07 -7.45 16.46
CA VAL A 35 10.06 -8.50 15.42
C VAL A 35 8.76 -8.49 14.58
N SER A 36 7.70 -7.79 15.02
CA SER A 36 6.42 -7.68 14.30
C SER A 36 6.15 -6.30 13.66
N ALA A 37 7.20 -5.59 13.23
CA ALA A 37 7.06 -4.27 12.58
C ALA A 37 6.57 -4.31 11.11
N GLN A 38 5.79 -5.33 10.70
CA GLN A 38 5.13 -5.33 9.39
C GLN A 38 3.78 -4.62 9.53
N SER A 39 3.57 -3.54 8.78
CA SER A 39 2.27 -2.84 8.77
C SER A 39 1.17 -3.85 8.41
N PRO A 40 0.03 -3.90 9.11
CA PRO A 40 -1.07 -4.80 8.77
C PRO A 40 -1.46 -4.72 7.28
N LEU A 41 -1.39 -3.51 6.69
CA LEU A 41 -1.66 -3.30 5.28
C LEU A 41 -0.62 -3.93 4.34
N GLU A 42 0.63 -4.07 4.76
CA GLU A 42 1.66 -4.79 3.98
C GLU A 42 1.40 -6.29 3.99
N GLN A 43 0.88 -6.82 5.11
CA GLN A 43 0.41 -8.20 5.18
C GLN A 43 -0.79 -8.42 4.26
N VAL A 44 -1.77 -7.49 4.24
CA VAL A 44 -2.91 -7.53 3.31
C VAL A 44 -2.44 -7.59 1.85
N GLU A 45 -1.47 -6.76 1.46
CA GLU A 45 -0.90 -6.77 0.11
C GLU A 45 -0.20 -8.09 -0.21
N ARG A 46 0.56 -8.65 0.75
CA ARG A 46 1.21 -9.96 0.59
C ARG A 46 0.19 -11.07 0.36
N LEU A 47 -0.84 -11.15 1.20
CA LEU A 47 -1.91 -12.14 1.08
C LEU A 47 -2.66 -12.00 -0.24
N THR A 48 -2.92 -10.76 -0.67
CA THR A 48 -3.53 -10.48 -1.98
C THR A 48 -2.68 -11.03 -3.13
N ARG A 49 -1.35 -10.88 -3.08
CA ARG A 49 -0.44 -11.45 -4.10
C ARG A 49 -0.42 -12.98 -4.08
N LEU A 50 -0.68 -13.59 -2.94
CA LEU A 50 -0.74 -15.05 -2.78
C LEU A 50 -2.11 -15.63 -3.13
N GLY A 51 -3.11 -14.79 -3.47
CA GLY A 51 -4.48 -15.23 -3.74
C GLY A 51 -5.32 -15.51 -2.49
N SER A 52 -4.79 -15.27 -1.29
CA SER A 52 -5.50 -15.40 -0.02
C SER A 52 -6.41 -14.20 0.25
N THR A 53 -7.38 -13.96 -0.63
CA THR A 53 -8.24 -12.77 -0.61
C THR A 53 -9.09 -12.64 0.65
N GLU A 54 -9.64 -13.75 1.16
CA GLU A 54 -10.49 -13.70 2.36
C GLU A 54 -9.70 -13.36 3.63
N GLU A 55 -8.51 -13.94 3.79
CA GLU A 55 -7.60 -13.58 4.89
C GLU A 55 -7.15 -12.12 4.78
N ALA A 56 -6.80 -11.67 3.58
CA ALA A 56 -6.44 -10.27 3.33
C ALA A 56 -7.58 -9.32 3.71
N ARG A 57 -8.82 -9.67 3.36
CA ARG A 57 -10.03 -8.91 3.68
C ARG A 57 -10.26 -8.83 5.19
N ALA A 58 -10.12 -9.95 5.90
CA ALA A 58 -10.29 -10.01 7.35
C ALA A 58 -9.32 -9.06 8.07
N ILE A 59 -8.04 -9.13 7.75
CA ILE A 59 -7.00 -8.26 8.33
C ILE A 59 -7.25 -6.79 7.97
N LEU A 60 -7.67 -6.51 6.74
CA LEU A 60 -7.96 -5.15 6.31
C LEU A 60 -9.16 -4.55 7.07
N LEU A 61 -10.20 -5.33 7.34
CA LEU A 61 -11.36 -4.87 8.10
C LEU A 61 -11.00 -4.62 9.56
N GLU A 62 -10.20 -5.49 10.17
CA GLU A 62 -9.69 -5.28 11.53
C GLU A 62 -8.88 -3.98 11.64
N TRP A 63 -7.92 -3.77 10.74
CA TRP A 63 -7.14 -2.53 10.66
C TRP A 63 -8.04 -1.30 10.45
N TRP A 64 -9.08 -1.42 9.62
CA TRP A 64 -9.98 -0.33 9.27
C TRP A 64 -10.78 0.17 10.48
N GLU A 65 -11.24 -0.75 11.32
CA GLU A 65 -12.02 -0.45 12.52
C GLU A 65 -11.15 0.05 13.68
N ASN A 66 -9.96 -0.53 13.86
CA ASN A 66 -9.16 -0.30 15.07
C ASN A 66 -8.07 0.77 14.89
N ASP A 67 -7.38 0.81 13.74
CA ASP A 67 -6.11 1.53 13.61
C ASP A 67 -6.19 2.77 12.72
N ARG A 68 -7.17 2.83 11.82
CA ARG A 68 -7.28 3.85 10.76
C ARG A 68 -7.28 5.29 11.25
N ILE A 69 -7.84 5.55 12.43
CA ILE A 69 -7.98 6.93 12.97
C ILE A 69 -6.59 7.52 13.25
N GLU A 70 -5.72 6.74 13.88
CA GLU A 70 -4.36 7.14 14.24
C GLU A 70 -3.37 6.94 13.08
N ALA A 71 -3.73 6.13 12.09
CA ALA A 71 -2.90 5.83 10.94
C ALA A 71 -2.43 7.09 10.18
N SER A 72 -1.20 7.00 9.66
CA SER A 72 -0.61 8.07 8.87
C SER A 72 -1.44 8.40 7.63
N ARG A 73 -1.28 9.62 7.07
CA ARG A 73 -1.95 10.01 5.80
C ARG A 73 -1.66 9.01 4.68
N ARG A 74 -0.46 8.43 4.66
CA ARG A 74 -0.05 7.42 3.67
C ARG A 74 -0.78 6.08 3.89
N GLU A 75 -0.88 5.62 5.13
CA GLU A 75 -1.59 4.38 5.44
C GLU A 75 -3.10 4.51 5.24
N ARG A 76 -3.70 5.66 5.55
CA ARG A 76 -5.11 5.92 5.23
C ARG A 76 -5.41 5.81 3.73
N GLN A 77 -4.52 6.35 2.89
CA GLN A 77 -4.61 6.18 1.45
C GLN A 77 -4.47 4.71 1.03
N ARG A 78 -3.49 3.99 1.60
CA ARG A 78 -3.26 2.57 1.31
C ARG A 78 -4.47 1.72 1.74
N GLY A 79 -5.04 1.97 2.91
CA GLY A 79 -6.22 1.29 3.41
C GLY A 79 -7.45 1.51 2.53
N LEU A 80 -7.70 2.75 2.11
CA LEU A 80 -8.77 3.07 1.15
C LEU A 80 -8.57 2.31 -0.18
N TRP A 81 -7.34 2.31 -0.70
CA TRP A 81 -7.02 1.62 -1.95
C TRP A 81 -7.26 0.11 -1.85
N LEU A 82 -6.78 -0.52 -0.78
CA LEU A 82 -6.95 -1.94 -0.55
C LEU A 82 -8.42 -2.28 -0.33
N ARG A 83 -9.17 -1.45 0.41
CA ARG A 83 -10.59 -1.72 0.71
C ARG A 83 -11.44 -1.59 -0.53
N GLY A 84 -11.18 -0.57 -1.35
CA GLY A 84 -11.83 -0.42 -2.64
C GLY A 84 -11.59 -1.60 -3.59
N ARG A 85 -10.39 -2.20 -3.54
CA ARG A 85 -10.05 -3.36 -4.38
C ARG A 85 -10.56 -4.70 -3.88
N LEU A 86 -10.64 -4.86 -2.55
CA LEU A 86 -10.91 -6.16 -1.95
C LEU A 86 -12.34 -6.31 -1.49
N THR A 87 -13.11 -5.23 -1.28
CA THR A 87 -14.51 -5.32 -0.85
C THR A 87 -15.40 -6.10 -1.85
N VAL A 88 -16.39 -6.83 -1.33
CA VAL A 88 -17.44 -7.45 -2.15
C VAL A 88 -18.60 -6.50 -2.45
N ASP A 89 -18.70 -5.37 -1.73
CA ASP A 89 -19.72 -4.36 -1.98
C ASP A 89 -19.23 -3.34 -3.01
N PRO A 90 -19.79 -3.32 -4.23
CA PRO A 90 -19.37 -2.39 -5.28
C PRO A 90 -19.62 -0.93 -4.91
N ARG A 91 -20.65 -0.62 -4.10
CA ARG A 91 -20.91 0.76 -3.65
C ARG A 91 -19.82 1.23 -2.69
N GLN A 92 -19.39 0.34 -1.79
CA GLN A 92 -18.26 0.66 -0.91
C GLN A 92 -16.96 0.85 -1.70
N ALA A 93 -16.74 0.04 -2.76
CA ALA A 93 -15.58 0.20 -3.62
C ALA A 93 -15.55 1.58 -4.27
N GLU A 94 -16.66 1.97 -4.89
CA GLU A 94 -16.81 3.27 -5.53
C GLU A 94 -16.57 4.43 -4.55
N LEU A 95 -17.18 4.39 -3.36
CA LEU A 95 -17.00 5.42 -2.33
C LEU A 95 -15.54 5.56 -1.89
N ASP A 96 -14.79 4.45 -1.79
CA ASP A 96 -13.39 4.51 -1.39
C ASP A 96 -12.48 5.07 -2.50
N PHE A 97 -12.77 4.75 -3.76
CA PHE A 97 -12.07 5.36 -4.90
C PHE A 97 -12.42 6.85 -5.05
N GLN A 98 -13.67 7.25 -4.85
CA GLN A 98 -14.08 8.67 -4.81
C GLN A 98 -13.33 9.42 -3.71
N ARG A 99 -13.22 8.85 -2.50
CA ARG A 99 -12.44 9.44 -1.41
C ARG A 99 -10.97 9.59 -1.75
N LEU A 100 -10.37 8.61 -2.42
CA LEU A 100 -8.98 8.71 -2.88
C LEU A 100 -8.79 9.87 -3.86
N ALA A 101 -9.64 9.96 -4.87
CA ALA A 101 -9.57 11.02 -5.87
C ALA A 101 -9.82 12.42 -5.26
N LEU A 102 -10.78 12.54 -4.34
CA LEU A 102 -11.19 13.83 -3.76
C LEU A 102 -10.26 14.33 -2.65
N LEU A 103 -9.90 13.45 -1.71
CA LEU A 103 -9.17 13.85 -0.49
C LEU A 103 -7.64 13.77 -0.68
N TYR A 104 -7.19 13.02 -1.70
CA TYR A 104 -5.79 12.75 -1.95
C TYR A 104 -5.43 12.94 -3.43
N PRO A 105 -5.75 14.06 -4.09
CA PRO A 105 -5.54 14.22 -5.53
C PRO A 105 -4.07 14.05 -5.96
N SER A 106 -3.10 14.48 -5.14
CA SER A 106 -1.67 14.23 -5.41
C SER A 106 -1.14 12.91 -4.80
N GLY A 107 -2.04 12.03 -4.36
CA GLY A 107 -1.73 10.77 -3.71
C GLY A 107 -1.35 9.68 -4.71
N GLN A 108 -0.52 8.72 -4.27
CA GLN A 108 -0.02 7.65 -5.16
C GLN A 108 -1.11 6.76 -5.77
N PHE A 109 -2.31 6.73 -5.17
CA PHE A 109 -3.44 5.91 -5.65
C PHE A 109 -4.50 6.72 -6.37
N ALA A 110 -4.39 8.05 -6.44
CA ALA A 110 -5.44 8.88 -7.02
C ALA A 110 -5.66 8.62 -8.52
N PRO A 111 -4.61 8.54 -9.38
CA PRO A 111 -4.82 8.20 -10.79
C PRO A 111 -5.49 6.84 -10.96
N ASP A 112 -5.01 5.84 -10.24
CA ASP A 112 -5.59 4.49 -10.22
C ASP A 112 -7.05 4.47 -9.75
N ALA A 113 -7.40 5.25 -8.72
CA ALA A 113 -8.76 5.37 -8.23
C ALA A 113 -9.68 6.00 -9.29
N VAL A 114 -9.22 7.03 -10.00
CA VAL A 114 -10.00 7.64 -11.09
C VAL A 114 -10.22 6.64 -12.23
N LEU A 115 -9.20 5.84 -12.59
CA LEU A 115 -9.37 4.76 -13.58
C LEU A 115 -10.41 3.73 -13.11
N ARG A 116 -10.36 3.31 -11.84
CA ARG A 116 -11.36 2.38 -11.27
C ARG A 116 -12.78 2.96 -11.34
N LEU A 117 -12.95 4.26 -11.10
CA LEU A 117 -14.25 4.93 -11.23
C LEU A 117 -14.73 4.97 -12.68
N ALA A 118 -13.84 5.25 -13.64
CA ALA A 118 -14.19 5.19 -15.07
C ALA A 118 -14.68 3.79 -15.47
N GLN A 119 -13.95 2.75 -15.04
CA GLN A 119 -14.29 1.36 -15.31
C GLN A 119 -15.60 0.93 -14.66
N ALA A 120 -15.84 1.35 -13.41
CA ALA A 120 -17.08 1.07 -12.70
C ALA A 120 -18.28 1.73 -13.39
N ALA A 121 -18.17 3.01 -13.75
CA ALA A 121 -19.20 3.74 -14.47
C ALA A 121 -19.52 3.09 -15.81
N TRP A 122 -18.49 2.71 -16.58
CA TRP A 122 -18.65 1.98 -17.84
C TRP A 122 -19.40 0.65 -17.62
N ALA A 123 -18.98 -0.15 -16.64
CA ALA A 123 -19.61 -1.44 -16.36
C ALA A 123 -21.09 -1.32 -15.95
N MET A 124 -21.47 -0.17 -15.38
CA MET A 124 -22.85 0.15 -15.02
C MET A 124 -23.67 0.76 -16.17
N GLY A 125 -23.05 1.02 -17.33
CA GLY A 125 -23.68 1.71 -18.46
C GLY A 125 -23.81 3.22 -18.30
N ASP A 126 -23.16 3.83 -17.28
CA ASP A 126 -23.08 5.28 -17.13
C ASP A 126 -21.89 5.82 -17.92
N GLU A 127 -22.08 5.92 -19.23
CA GLU A 127 -21.05 6.32 -20.18
C GLU A 127 -20.61 7.77 -19.97
N ASP A 128 -21.52 8.64 -19.53
CA ASP A 128 -21.21 10.04 -19.21
C ASP A 128 -20.29 10.13 -17.99
N ALA A 129 -20.55 9.37 -16.92
CA ALA A 129 -19.65 9.31 -15.78
C ALA A 129 -18.30 8.70 -16.16
N ALA A 130 -18.29 7.62 -16.96
CA ALA A 130 -17.06 7.02 -17.45
C ALA A 130 -16.21 8.04 -18.20
N ARG A 131 -16.83 8.80 -19.11
CA ARG A 131 -16.16 9.87 -19.86
C ARG A 131 -15.60 10.97 -18.96
N ARG A 132 -16.37 11.45 -17.98
CA ARG A 132 -15.88 12.47 -17.03
C ARG A 132 -14.64 12.02 -16.25
N HIS A 133 -14.59 10.75 -15.86
CA HIS A 133 -13.42 10.20 -15.16
C HIS A 133 -12.21 10.05 -16.08
N LEU A 134 -12.42 9.65 -17.34
CA LEU A 134 -11.35 9.60 -18.34
C LEU A 134 -10.80 10.99 -18.69
N ASP A 135 -11.67 11.99 -18.87
CA ASP A 135 -11.29 13.39 -19.07
C ASP A 135 -10.47 13.92 -17.88
N THR A 136 -10.78 13.44 -16.66
CA THR A 136 -10.01 13.77 -15.45
C THR A 136 -8.61 13.14 -15.48
N LEU A 137 -8.46 11.89 -15.93
CA LEU A 137 -7.14 11.26 -16.09
C LEU A 137 -6.27 12.00 -17.11
N GLU A 138 -6.84 12.36 -18.26
CA GLU A 138 -6.12 13.09 -19.30
C GLU A 138 -5.67 14.47 -18.82
N ARG A 139 -6.57 15.20 -18.15
CA ARG A 139 -6.29 16.57 -17.68
C ARG A 139 -5.33 16.59 -16.49
N ASP A 140 -5.57 15.77 -15.47
CA ASP A 140 -4.92 15.91 -14.17
C ASP A 140 -3.76 14.90 -13.97
N TYR A 141 -3.78 13.77 -14.68
CA TYR A 141 -2.79 12.70 -14.55
C TYR A 141 -2.20 12.19 -15.88
N PRO A 142 -1.83 13.08 -16.84
CA PRO A 142 -1.46 12.69 -18.21
C PRO A 142 -0.18 11.85 -18.34
N ARG A 143 0.63 11.76 -17.28
CA ARG A 143 1.89 10.99 -17.25
C ARG A 143 1.83 9.78 -16.32
N SER A 144 0.64 9.42 -15.83
CA SER A 144 0.46 8.29 -14.92
C SER A 144 0.33 6.97 -15.68
N GLU A 145 0.80 5.87 -15.07
CA GLU A 145 0.55 4.52 -15.60
C GLU A 145 -0.95 4.20 -15.67
N ALA A 146 -1.78 4.84 -14.85
CA ALA A 146 -3.23 4.71 -14.91
C ALA A 146 -3.80 5.33 -16.19
N PHE A 147 -3.26 6.47 -16.65
CA PHE A 147 -3.69 7.07 -17.92
C PHE A 147 -3.30 6.21 -19.12
N GLU A 148 -2.08 5.65 -19.13
CA GLU A 148 -1.67 4.70 -20.18
C GLU A 148 -2.56 3.47 -20.21
N ARG A 149 -2.82 2.85 -19.05
CA ARG A 149 -3.78 1.73 -18.95
C ARG A 149 -5.20 2.12 -19.35
N ALA A 150 -5.63 3.36 -19.11
CA ALA A 150 -6.93 3.84 -19.54
C ALA A 150 -7.03 3.88 -21.07
N ARG A 151 -5.98 4.36 -21.74
CA ARG A 151 -5.91 4.39 -23.21
C ARG A 151 -5.95 2.99 -23.81
N GLU A 152 -5.15 2.07 -23.25
CA GLU A 152 -5.14 0.66 -23.66
C GLU A 152 -6.52 0.02 -23.45
N TRP A 153 -7.13 0.26 -22.29
CA TRP A 153 -8.46 -0.26 -21.97
C TRP A 153 -9.55 0.24 -22.94
N ILE A 154 -9.60 1.53 -23.26
CA ILE A 154 -10.60 2.08 -24.20
C ILE A 154 -10.39 1.55 -25.62
N ALA A 155 -9.13 1.36 -26.04
CA ALA A 155 -8.84 0.79 -27.34
C ALA A 155 -9.39 -0.64 -27.50
N ASP A 156 -9.39 -1.42 -26.42
CA ASP A 156 -9.92 -2.79 -26.37
C ASP A 156 -11.44 -2.83 -26.14
N ALA A 157 -11.96 -2.02 -25.22
CA ALA A 157 -13.39 -1.98 -24.88
C ALA A 157 -14.28 -1.40 -26.00
N GLY A 158 -13.68 -0.70 -26.96
CA GLY A 158 -14.38 0.07 -27.99
C GLY A 158 -14.63 1.53 -27.58
N PRO A 159 -14.94 2.42 -28.53
CA PRO A 159 -15.14 3.83 -28.23
C PRO A 159 -16.38 4.03 -27.34
N LEU A 160 -16.24 4.85 -26.29
CA LEU A 160 -17.39 5.44 -25.60
C LEU A 160 -18.28 6.12 -26.66
N PRO A 161 -19.59 5.86 -26.72
CA PRO A 161 -20.46 6.50 -27.70
C PRO A 161 -20.44 8.02 -27.55
N PRO A 162 -20.56 8.76 -28.67
CA PRO A 162 -20.41 10.21 -28.68
C PRO A 162 -21.33 10.87 -27.66
N ARG A 163 -20.89 11.99 -27.06
CA ARG A 163 -21.73 12.79 -26.15
C ARG A 163 -23.05 13.08 -26.87
N GLY A 164 -24.17 12.65 -26.30
CA GLY A 164 -25.48 13.04 -26.81
C GLY A 164 -25.63 14.55 -26.68
N ASP A 165 -26.03 15.21 -27.77
CA ASP A 165 -26.35 16.63 -27.77
C ASP A 165 -27.55 16.84 -26.84
N ILE A 166 -27.38 17.57 -25.73
CA ILE A 166 -28.46 18.02 -24.83
C ILE A 166 -29.03 19.36 -25.27
#